data_AF-A0A1Y2JDN0-F1
#
_entry.id   AF-A0A1Y2JDN0-F1
#
_cell.length_a   1.000
_cell.length_b   1.000
_cell.length_c   1.000
_cell.angle_alpha   90.00
_cell.angle_beta   90.00
_cell.angle_gamma   90.00
#
_symmetry.space_group_name_H-M   'P 1'
#
loop_
_entity.id
_entity.type
_entity.pdbx_description
1 polymer ?
#
loop_
_entity_poly.entity_id
_entity_poly.type
_entity_poly.pdbx_seq_one_letter_code
_entity_poly.pdbx_strand_id
1 'polypeptide(L)'
;MCKNSWQTSADATSSTDIQLSQSEHLRQNAGHCLTLEDTAANDAARKQFRSMGDAWLALAETQEWLDGATPPVSRPQPQSADLIPMPTQGRSHE
;
A
#
# COMPACT_ATOMS: atom_id res chain seq x y z
N MET A 1 -11.71 12.69 20.66
CA MET A 1 -11.23 11.92 19.49
C MET A 1 -11.28 10.45 19.84
N CYS A 2 -12.11 9.67 19.15
CA CYS A 2 -12.19 8.22 19.36
C CYS A 2 -10.94 7.58 18.74
N LYS A 3 -9.97 7.21 19.56
CA LYS A 3 -8.76 6.52 19.09
C LYS A 3 -9.14 5.06 18.90
N ASN A 4 -9.07 4.56 17.68
CA ASN A 4 -9.24 3.14 17.40
C ASN A 4 -8.10 2.40 18.10
N SER A 5 -8.39 1.29 18.79
CA SER A 5 -7.42 0.56 19.63
C SER A 5 -6.17 0.08 18.88
N TRP A 6 -6.20 0.08 17.54
CA TRP A 6 -5.09 -0.31 16.67
C TRP A 6 -4.24 0.87 16.19
N GLN A 7 -4.64 2.12 16.47
CA GLN A 7 -3.86 3.31 16.12
C GLN A 7 -2.79 3.53 17.20
N THR A 8 -1.70 2.75 17.13
CA THR A 8 -0.53 2.97 17.99
C THR A 8 0.14 4.28 17.57
N SER A 9 0.32 5.18 18.53
CA SER A 9 1.01 6.46 18.35
C SER A 9 2.39 6.16 17.76
N ALA A 10 2.63 6.61 16.53
CA ALA A 10 3.97 6.65 15.97
C ALA A 10 4.76 7.79 16.64
N ASP A 11 5.01 7.66 17.94
CA ASP A 11 6.00 8.47 18.64
C ASP A 11 7.28 7.65 18.74
N ALA A 12 8.19 7.98 17.83
CA ALA A 12 9.50 7.39 17.70
C ALA A 12 10.32 7.64 18.98
N THR A 13 10.67 6.58 19.72
CA THR A 13 12.03 6.39 20.26
C THR A 13 12.16 5.05 20.98
N SER A 14 13.22 4.32 20.60
CA SER A 14 13.93 3.34 21.44
C SER A 14 13.36 1.91 21.57
N SER A 15 14.12 1.00 20.96
CA SER A 15 14.56 -0.27 21.55
C SER A 15 13.65 -1.51 21.42
N THR A 16 14.03 -2.34 20.45
CA THR A 16 14.15 -3.80 20.58
C THR A 16 12.94 -4.61 21.04
N ASP A 17 11.81 -4.39 20.39
CA ASP A 17 10.80 -5.45 20.18
C ASP A 17 10.46 -5.41 18.69
N ILE A 18 10.28 -6.57 18.07
CA ILE A 18 9.83 -6.67 16.67
C ILE A 18 8.39 -6.17 16.63
N GLN A 19 8.22 -4.84 16.63
CA GLN A 19 6.97 -4.19 16.29
C GLN A 19 6.74 -4.48 14.82
N LEU A 20 5.95 -5.52 14.55
CA LEU A 20 5.45 -5.85 13.22
C LEU A 20 4.89 -4.57 12.61
N SER A 21 5.22 -4.30 11.35
CA SER A 21 4.72 -3.10 10.68
C SER A 21 3.18 -3.14 10.62
N GLN A 22 2.56 -1.97 10.45
CA GLN A 22 1.11 -1.89 10.29
C GLN A 22 0.63 -2.77 9.12
N SER A 23 1.36 -2.78 8.00
CA SER A 23 1.08 -3.65 6.85
C SER A 23 1.20 -5.14 7.19
N GLU A 24 2.14 -5.53 8.04
CA GLU A 24 2.30 -6.91 8.49
C GLU A 24 1.15 -7.38 9.40
N HIS A 25 0.69 -6.54 10.32
CA HIS A 25 -0.48 -6.84 11.14
C HIS A 25 -1.75 -7.02 10.29
N LEU A 26 -1.93 -6.19 9.26
CA LEU A 26 -3.03 -6.32 8.31
C LEU A 26 -2.96 -7.63 7.52
N ARG A 27 -1.76 -8.04 7.09
CA ARG A 27 -1.53 -9.35 6.42
C ARG A 27 -1.84 -10.53 7.35
N GLN A 28 -1.55 -10.42 8.64
CA GLN A 28 -1.92 -11.46 9.62
C GLN A 28 -3.43 -11.58 9.78
N ASN A 29 -4.15 -10.46 9.85
CA ASN A 29 -5.63 -10.49 9.85
C ASN A 29 -6.20 -11.14 8.60
N ALA A 30 -5.63 -10.86 7.43
CA ALA A 30 -6.01 -11.55 6.21
C ALA A 30 -5.81 -13.08 6.33
N GLY A 31 -4.64 -13.53 6.79
CA GLY A 31 -4.34 -14.94 6.98
C GLY A 31 -5.31 -15.64 7.96
N HIS A 32 -5.68 -14.97 9.05
CA HIS A 32 -6.70 -15.48 9.97
C HIS A 32 -8.07 -15.62 9.29
N CYS A 33 -8.47 -14.65 8.47
CA CYS A 33 -9.72 -14.75 7.71
C CYS A 33 -9.71 -15.94 6.75
N LEU A 34 -8.61 -16.18 6.04
CA LEU A 34 -8.48 -17.33 5.14
C LEU A 34 -8.50 -18.67 5.89
N THR A 35 -7.92 -18.72 7.09
CA THR A 35 -8.03 -19.91 7.97
C THR A 35 -9.48 -20.16 8.41
N LEU A 36 -10.24 -19.08 8.68
CA LEU A 36 -11.66 -19.17 9.00
C LEU A 36 -12.50 -19.58 7.78
N GLU A 37 -12.11 -19.20 6.57
CA GLU A 37 -12.72 -19.70 5.33
C GLU A 37 -12.59 -21.22 5.25
N ASP A 38 -11.39 -21.78 5.45
CA ASP A 38 -11.14 -23.22 5.35
C ASP A 38 -11.97 -24.04 6.36
N THR A 39 -12.25 -23.45 7.52
CA THR A 39 -13.01 -24.11 8.60
C THR A 39 -14.51 -23.78 8.60
N ALA A 40 -14.98 -22.92 7.69
CA ALA A 40 -16.34 -22.41 7.73
C ALA A 40 -17.39 -23.48 7.37
N ALA A 41 -18.46 -23.52 8.16
CA ALA A 41 -19.51 -24.53 8.07
C ALA A 41 -20.36 -24.48 6.78
N ASN A 42 -20.38 -23.35 6.07
CA ASN A 42 -21.20 -23.19 4.86
C ASN A 42 -20.58 -22.21 3.86
N ASP A 43 -21.06 -22.26 2.61
CA ASP A 43 -20.56 -21.44 1.50
C ASP A 43 -20.69 -19.94 1.71
N ALA A 44 -21.75 -19.49 2.40
CA ALA A 44 -21.94 -18.07 2.68
C ALA A 44 -20.86 -17.54 3.63
N ALA A 45 -20.59 -18.28 4.71
CA ALA A 45 -19.52 -17.96 5.66
C ALA A 45 -18.14 -17.99 4.99
N ARG A 46 -17.87 -19.00 4.15
CA ARG A 46 -16.64 -19.07 3.35
C ARG A 46 -16.43 -17.81 2.51
N LYS A 47 -17.45 -17.43 1.73
CA LYS A 47 -17.40 -16.22 0.88
C LYS A 47 -17.17 -14.95 1.70
N GLN A 48 -17.79 -14.84 2.87
CA GLN A 48 -17.61 -13.69 3.74
C GLN A 48 -16.18 -13.61 4.29
N PHE A 49 -15.64 -14.72 4.80
CA PHE A 49 -14.27 -14.77 5.31
C PHE A 49 -13.24 -14.49 4.23
N ARG A 50 -13.45 -15.04 3.02
CA ARG A 50 -12.61 -14.74 1.87
C ARG A 50 -12.62 -13.25 1.51
N SER A 51 -13.82 -12.66 1.37
CA SER A 51 -13.96 -11.24 1.04
C SER A 51 -13.33 -10.35 2.10
N MET A 52 -13.37 -10.74 3.37
CA MET A 52 -12.72 -10.02 4.46
C MET A 52 -11.20 -10.15 4.39
N GLY A 53 -10.69 -11.35 4.07
CA GLY A 53 -9.26 -11.58 3.83
C GLY A 53 -8.72 -10.71 2.69
N ASP A 54 -9.42 -10.70 1.55
CA ASP A 54 -9.07 -9.88 0.39
C ASP A 54 -9.07 -8.38 0.75
N ALA A 55 -10.06 -7.91 1.53
CA ALA A 55 -10.12 -6.52 1.99
C ALA A 55 -8.94 -6.14 2.91
N TRP A 56 -8.52 -7.05 3.81
CA TRP A 56 -7.36 -6.83 4.66
C TRP A 56 -6.05 -6.79 3.86
N LEU A 57 -5.91 -7.62 2.83
CA LEU A 57 -4.75 -7.59 1.93
C LEU A 57 -4.67 -6.26 1.17
N ALA A 58 -5.77 -5.79 0.59
CA ALA A 58 -5.82 -4.51 -0.11
C ALA A 58 -5.45 -3.34 0.81
N LEU A 59 -5.87 -3.39 2.09
CA LEU A 59 -5.48 -2.39 3.08
C LEU A 59 -3.99 -2.47 3.42
N ALA A 60 -3.41 -3.67 3.53
CA ALA A 60 -1.98 -3.85 3.76
C ALA A 60 -1.13 -3.27 2.62
N GLU A 61 -1.53 -3.50 1.37
CA GLU A 61 -0.88 -2.91 0.18
C GLU A 61 -0.94 -1.38 0.21
N THR A 62 -2.10 -0.82 0.58
CA THR A 62 -2.26 0.63 0.75
C THR A 62 -1.33 1.16 1.85
N GLN A 63 -1.24 0.46 2.97
CA GLN A 63 -0.36 0.85 4.07
C GLN A 63 1.11 0.81 3.66
N GLU A 64 1.51 -0.21 2.91
CA GLU A 64 2.88 -0.32 2.38
C GLU A 64 3.22 0.79 1.38
N TRP A 65 2.24 1.23 0.58
CA TRP A 65 2.38 2.41 -0.28
C TRP A 65 2.50 3.71 0.53
N LEU A 66 1.67 3.89 1.56
CA LEU A 66 1.70 5.07 2.43
C LEU A 66 3.00 5.16 3.25
N ASP A 67 3.53 4.03 3.68
CA ASP A 67 4.79 3.93 4.44
C ASP A 67 6.03 4.06 3.51
N GLY A 68 5.83 4.14 2.20
CA GLY A 68 6.90 4.29 1.21
C GLY A 68 7.73 3.02 0.97
N ALA A 69 7.29 1.87 1.49
CA ALA A 69 7.93 0.58 1.27
C ALA A 69 7.73 0.07 -0.17
N THR A 70 6.62 0.44 -0.82
CA THR A 70 6.42 0.25 -2.26
C THR A 70 6.77 1.54 -3.01
N PRO A 71 7.86 1.57 -3.81
CA PRO A 71 8.22 2.75 -4.57
C PRO A 71 7.19 3.05 -5.67
N PRO A 72 6.93 4.33 -6.00
CA PRO A 72 6.07 4.67 -7.12
C PRO A 72 6.64 4.11 -8.42
N VAL A 73 5.77 3.54 -9.26
CA VAL A 73 6.17 3.01 -10.57
C VAL A 73 6.83 4.14 -11.37
N SER A 74 8.07 3.93 -11.76
CA SER A 74 8.80 4.90 -12.59
C SER A 74 8.06 5.09 -13.90
N ARG A 75 7.53 6.29 -14.14
CA ARG A 75 7.01 6.64 -15.46
C ARG A 75 8.16 6.53 -16.46
N PRO A 76 7.97 5.87 -17.62
CA PRO A 76 8.95 5.93 -18.69
C PRO A 76 9.30 7.40 -18.93
N GLN A 77 10.57 7.76 -18.74
CA GLN A 77 11.04 9.07 -19.13
C GLN A 77 10.84 9.16 -20.65
N PRO A 78 10.20 10.23 -21.17
CA PRO A 78 10.15 10.43 -22.61
C PRO A 78 11.59 10.37 -23.13
N GLN A 79 11.84 9.46 -24.05
CA GLN A 79 13.16 9.33 -24.66
C GLN A 79 13.44 10.65 -25.36
N SER A 80 14.68 11.12 -25.33
CA SER A 80 15.07 12.42 -25.92
C SER A 80 14.67 12.57 -27.40
N ALA A 81 14.36 11.47 -28.08
CA ALA A 81 13.81 11.43 -29.44
C ALA A 81 12.35 11.94 -29.57
N ASP A 82 11.56 11.93 -28.49
CA ASP A 82 10.16 12.38 -28.48
C ASP A 82 9.98 13.86 -28.09
N LEU A 83 11.07 14.52 -27.68
CA LEU A 83 11.04 15.95 -27.40
C LEU A 83 11.07 16.70 -28.73
N ILE A 84 9.91 17.22 -29.13
CA ILE A 84 9.82 18.17 -30.26
C ILE A 84 10.72 19.36 -29.92
N PRO A 85 11.79 19.63 -30.69
CA PRO A 85 12.66 20.76 -30.41
C PRO A 85 11.86 22.05 -30.49
N MET A 86 11.89 22.83 -29.41
CA MET A 86 11.34 24.18 -29.41
C MET A 86 12.03 25.01 -30.49
N PRO A 87 11.29 25.71 -31.36
CA PRO A 87 11.89 26.60 -32.34
C PRO A 87 12.60 27.73 -31.58
N THR A 88 13.93 27.73 -31.63
CA THR A 88 14.74 28.85 -31.15
C THR A 88 14.51 30.03 -32.10
N GLN A 89 13.67 30.98 -31.70
CA GLN A 89 13.48 32.20 -32.47
C GLN A 89 14.78 33.01 -32.40
N GLY A 90 15.57 32.92 -33.47
CA GLY A 90 16.77 33.73 -33.65
C GLY A 90 16.40 35.20 -33.53
N ARG A 91 16.94 35.85 -32.50
CA ARG A 91 16.88 37.30 -32.36
C ARG A 91 17.81 37.90 -33.41
N SER A 92 17.26 38.20 -34.60
CA SER A 92 17.91 39.10 -35.54
C SER A 92 17.96 40.49 -34.90
N HIS A 93 19.16 40.90 -34.51
CA HIS A 93 19.47 42.30 -34.25
C HIS A 93 19.76 42.94 -35.62
N GLU A 94 18.93 43.91 -35.99
CA GLU A 94 19.30 45.01 -36.90
C GLU A 94 19.13 46.33 -36.14
#